data_AF-A0A954GC51-F1
#
_entry.id   AF-A0A954GC51-F1
#
_cell.length_a   1.000
_cell.length_b   1.000
_cell.length_c   1.000
_cell.angle_alpha   90.00
_cell.angle_beta   90.00
_cell.angle_gamma   90.00
#
_symmetry.space_group_name_H-M   'P 1'
#
loop_
_entity.id
_entity.type
_entity.pdbx_description
1 polymer ?
#
loop_
_entity_poly.entity_id
_entity_poly.type
_entity_poly.pdbx_seq_one_letter_code
_entity_poly.pdbx_strand_id
1 'polypeptide(L)'
;MSTNTLYDKSGDFATTASDSGFANSNDQLLKFLQPFASLRLTVVLFAMAIFIILAGTLAQVNKDIWVVIDEYFRTGIAKIEFKIFFPPSFFPNIDQQKIPGFIYFPGGWLIGFMMGINLLAAHFIRFKVQAKGKQRTIGWVMVTLGLLITWGVIASGSNKDGFQEYSVLSWLVLWWLFEAGIGILAVAILVLFFKIEKYRRTERGLALGAAILFACLTAWFLAQGDAARFSDSSMRILWQLIKATFAGVVLLVGCIPLFKKRAGIVLLHGGVGLMMLSELLVGTMAVETQMTISEGETANYVHDIRTIELAIIDQTDPEHDQVTVIPKSILLAKQQQVVSDPKLPFDYELVKYYPNSSIRKISSLTPEEQKLAENPATGGIGKDWIALPARSATGTDTGGAVDTPAAYIKVIDKKTSDSL
;
A
#
# COMPACT_ATOMS: atom_id res chain seq x y z
N MET A 1 33.07 3.43 15.46
CA MET A 1 33.23 2.10 16.09
C MET A 1 33.54 1.11 14.98
N SER A 2 34.70 0.48 15.08
CA SER A 2 35.39 -0.25 14.02
C SER A 2 34.65 -1.49 13.53
N THR A 3 34.49 -1.57 12.22
CA THR A 3 34.20 -2.77 11.44
C THR A 3 35.36 -3.77 11.55
N ASN A 4 35.21 -4.78 12.40
CA ASN A 4 36.04 -5.99 12.33
C ASN A 4 35.21 -7.13 11.75
N THR A 5 35.16 -7.23 10.42
CA THR A 5 34.81 -8.47 9.72
C THR A 5 36.09 -9.27 9.51
N LEU A 6 36.50 -10.00 10.54
CA LEU A 6 37.49 -11.06 10.39
C LEU A 6 36.84 -12.22 9.62
N TYR A 7 37.53 -12.62 8.57
CA TYR A 7 37.26 -13.80 7.76
C TYR A 7 37.59 -15.04 8.60
N ASP A 8 36.59 -15.66 9.23
CA ASP A 8 36.79 -16.91 9.98
C ASP A 8 36.74 -18.10 9.02
N LYS A 9 37.93 -18.55 8.62
CA LYS A 9 38.16 -19.91 8.12
C LYS A 9 38.23 -20.85 9.33
N SER A 10 37.10 -21.41 9.72
CA SER A 10 37.06 -22.64 10.52
C SER A 10 35.88 -23.49 10.07
N GLY A 11 36.15 -24.27 9.01
CA GLY A 11 35.34 -25.44 8.71
C GLY A 11 35.71 -26.53 9.70
N ASP A 12 34.90 -26.69 10.74
CA ASP A 12 34.80 -27.94 11.48
C ASP A 12 33.36 -28.10 11.96
N PHE A 13 32.61 -28.92 11.22
CA PHE A 13 31.26 -29.34 11.58
C PHE A 13 31.38 -30.64 12.37
N ALA A 14 30.99 -30.61 13.65
CA ALA A 14 30.79 -31.82 14.43
C ALA A 14 29.59 -32.60 13.89
N THR A 15 29.88 -33.64 13.10
CA THR A 15 28.91 -34.64 12.64
C THR A 15 28.45 -35.47 13.83
N THR A 16 27.19 -35.33 14.22
CA THR A 16 26.51 -36.33 15.05
C THR A 16 25.84 -37.32 14.10
N ALA A 17 26.32 -38.56 14.14
CA ALA A 17 25.82 -39.65 13.32
C ALA A 17 24.45 -40.15 13.84
N SER A 18 23.39 -39.97 13.04
CA SER A 18 22.26 -40.90 12.85
C SER A 18 21.19 -40.25 11.95
N ASP A 19 20.61 -41.06 11.06
CA ASP A 19 19.52 -40.79 10.10
C ASP A 19 19.88 -40.20 8.72
N SER A 20 20.37 -41.08 7.85
CA SER A 20 20.90 -40.79 6.49
C SER A 20 19.85 -40.45 5.41
N GLY A 21 18.55 -40.57 5.67
CA GLY A 21 17.48 -40.22 4.72
C GLY A 21 17.06 -38.74 4.79
N PHE A 22 16.84 -38.21 6.00
CA PHE A 22 16.41 -36.83 6.24
C PHE A 22 17.57 -35.81 6.28
N ALA A 23 18.77 -36.25 6.65
CA ALA A 23 19.96 -35.38 6.69
C ALA A 23 20.36 -34.88 5.29
N ASN A 24 20.21 -35.70 4.25
CA ASN A 24 20.66 -35.40 2.89
C ASN A 24 19.80 -34.30 2.23
N SER A 25 18.48 -34.32 2.43
CA SER A 25 17.57 -33.30 1.91
C SER A 25 17.75 -31.94 2.59
N ASN A 26 18.02 -31.92 3.90
CA ASN A 26 18.29 -30.68 4.63
C ASN A 26 19.60 -30.02 4.19
N ASP A 27 20.66 -30.80 3.95
CA ASP A 27 21.94 -30.26 3.48
C ASP A 27 21.88 -29.75 2.04
N GLN A 28 21.13 -30.41 1.16
CA GLN A 28 20.88 -29.93 -0.20
C GLN A 28 20.06 -28.63 -0.20
N LEU A 29 19.01 -28.56 0.62
CA LEU A 29 18.20 -27.35 0.79
C LEU A 29 19.04 -26.18 1.34
N LEU A 30 19.90 -26.44 2.34
CA LEU A 30 20.77 -25.42 2.91
C LEU A 30 21.79 -24.89 1.90
N LYS A 31 22.42 -25.77 1.11
CA LYS A 31 23.33 -25.38 0.03
C LYS A 31 22.63 -24.55 -1.04
N PHE A 32 21.38 -24.88 -1.38
CA PHE A 32 20.57 -24.12 -2.34
C PHE A 32 20.19 -22.73 -1.81
N LEU A 33 19.85 -22.60 -0.52
CA LEU A 33 19.44 -21.33 0.08
C LEU A 33 20.62 -20.39 0.43
N GLN A 34 21.83 -20.93 0.54
CA GLN A 34 23.01 -20.17 0.98
C GLN A 34 23.35 -18.92 0.13
N PRO A 35 23.28 -18.95 -1.22
CA PRO A 35 23.51 -17.76 -2.04
C PRO A 35 22.45 -16.67 -1.80
N PHE A 36 21.21 -17.08 -1.53
CA PHE A 36 20.10 -16.16 -1.28
C PHE A 36 20.18 -15.49 0.09
N ALA A 37 20.86 -16.07 1.08
CA ALA A 37 21.09 -15.46 2.40
C ALA A 37 22.22 -14.42 2.45
N SER A 38 22.51 -13.75 1.33
CA SER A 38 23.61 -12.80 1.17
C SER A 38 23.23 -11.37 1.57
N LEU A 39 24.07 -10.72 2.40
CA LEU A 39 23.93 -9.29 2.73
C LEU A 39 24.16 -8.41 1.48
N ARG A 40 25.08 -8.81 0.59
CA ARG A 40 25.35 -8.06 -0.66
C ARG A 40 24.11 -8.04 -1.54
N LEU A 41 23.39 -9.18 -1.61
CA LEU A 41 22.12 -9.26 -2.32
C LEU A 41 21.09 -8.31 -1.72
N THR A 42 20.96 -8.28 -0.38
CA THR A 42 20.06 -7.34 0.31
C THR A 42 20.36 -5.88 -0.04
N VAL A 43 21.63 -5.48 0.01
CA VAL A 43 22.06 -4.10 -0.30
C VAL A 43 21.76 -3.74 -1.75
N VAL A 44 22.03 -4.65 -2.69
CA VAL A 44 21.73 -4.45 -4.12
C VAL A 44 20.23 -4.33 -4.36
N LEU A 45 19.41 -5.23 -3.78
CA LEU A 45 17.95 -5.17 -3.88
C LEU A 45 17.39 -3.86 -3.30
N PHE A 46 17.93 -3.40 -2.16
CA PHE A 46 17.50 -2.15 -1.55
C PHE A 46 17.88 -0.93 -2.41
N ALA A 47 19.08 -0.91 -2.97
CA ALA A 47 19.49 0.14 -3.91
C ALA A 47 18.60 0.14 -5.18
N MET A 48 18.27 -1.03 -5.71
CA MET A 48 17.33 -1.16 -6.83
C MET A 48 15.92 -0.70 -6.46
N ALA A 49 15.44 -1.02 -5.25
CA ALA A 49 14.16 -0.55 -4.73
C ALA A 49 14.10 0.99 -4.64
N ILE A 50 15.16 1.62 -4.11
CA ILE A 50 15.26 3.09 -4.06
C ILE A 50 15.21 3.68 -5.47
N PHE A 51 15.95 3.09 -6.41
CA PHE A 51 15.99 3.58 -7.79
C PHE A 51 14.64 3.44 -8.50
N ILE A 52 13.97 2.28 -8.40
CA ILE A 52 12.67 2.10 -9.06
C ILE A 52 11.58 2.98 -8.44
N ILE A 53 11.64 3.24 -7.12
CA ILE A 53 10.75 4.19 -6.45
C ILE A 53 10.97 5.59 -7.01
N LEU A 54 12.22 6.05 -7.12
CA LEU A 54 12.55 7.34 -7.72
C LEU A 54 12.10 7.44 -9.18
N ALA A 55 12.34 6.40 -9.97
CA ALA A 55 11.92 6.38 -11.38
C ALA A 55 10.40 6.42 -11.50
N GLY A 56 9.67 5.65 -10.69
CA GLY A 56 8.21 5.65 -10.66
C GLY A 56 7.63 7.01 -10.25
N THR A 57 8.16 7.65 -9.21
CA THR A 57 7.68 8.99 -8.78
C THR A 57 7.94 10.06 -9.84
N LEU A 58 9.06 10.00 -10.57
CA LEU A 58 9.30 10.89 -11.70
C LEU A 58 8.37 10.60 -12.89
N ALA A 59 8.02 9.34 -13.13
CA ALA A 59 7.08 8.97 -14.17
C ALA A 59 5.66 9.51 -13.94
N GLN A 60 5.26 9.71 -12.67
CA GLN A 60 3.95 10.27 -12.30
C GLN A 60 3.72 11.71 -12.77
N VAL A 61 4.78 12.43 -13.20
CA VAL A 61 4.63 13.76 -13.81
C VAL A 61 3.80 13.71 -15.09
N ASN A 62 3.97 12.64 -15.88
CA ASN A 62 3.37 12.48 -17.20
C ASN A 62 2.38 11.32 -17.28
N LYS A 63 2.28 10.51 -16.22
CA LYS A 63 1.45 9.31 -16.17
C LYS A 63 0.55 9.33 -14.95
N ASP A 64 -0.61 8.72 -15.10
CA ASP A 64 -1.47 8.40 -13.97
C ASP A 64 -0.76 7.44 -12.99
N ILE A 65 -1.12 7.52 -11.71
CA ILE A 65 -0.52 6.73 -10.63
C ILE A 65 -0.65 5.23 -10.92
N TRP A 66 -1.80 4.77 -11.43
CA TRP A 66 -2.06 3.35 -11.67
C TRP A 66 -1.25 2.81 -12.82
N VAL A 67 -1.08 3.61 -13.88
CA VAL A 67 -0.18 3.26 -14.99
C VAL A 67 1.25 3.10 -14.48
N VAL A 68 1.71 3.99 -13.60
CA VAL A 68 3.04 3.86 -12.97
C VAL A 68 3.11 2.62 -12.07
N ILE A 69 2.08 2.38 -11.26
CA ILE A 69 1.96 1.18 -10.43
C ILE A 69 2.13 -0.08 -11.29
N ASP A 70 1.42 -0.20 -12.40
CA ASP A 70 1.47 -1.38 -13.24
C ASP A 70 2.79 -1.53 -14.02
N GLU A 71 3.29 -0.45 -14.61
CA GLU A 71 4.49 -0.49 -15.45
C GLU A 71 5.82 -0.52 -14.67
N TYR A 72 5.85 -0.06 -13.43
CA TYR A 72 7.08 0.02 -12.61
C TYR A 72 7.06 -0.94 -11.43
N PHE A 73 5.92 -1.05 -10.74
CA PHE A 73 5.84 -1.74 -9.46
C PHE A 73 5.20 -3.13 -9.57
N ARG A 74 4.08 -3.29 -10.28
CA ARG A 74 3.36 -4.56 -10.49
C ARG A 74 3.83 -5.36 -11.71
N THR A 75 5.11 -5.26 -12.01
CA THR A 75 5.75 -5.99 -13.10
C THR A 75 7.06 -6.63 -12.63
N GLY A 76 7.47 -7.70 -13.28
CA GLY A 76 8.80 -8.30 -13.08
C GLY A 76 9.92 -7.47 -13.72
N ILE A 77 9.66 -6.84 -14.86
CA ILE A 77 10.63 -5.99 -15.58
C ILE A 77 9.93 -4.69 -15.97
N ALA A 78 10.44 -3.58 -15.43
CA ALA A 78 9.98 -2.24 -15.74
C ALA A 78 10.73 -1.68 -16.95
N LYS A 79 10.00 -1.01 -17.84
CA LYS A 79 10.58 -0.25 -18.95
C LYS A 79 10.67 1.22 -18.56
N ILE A 80 11.87 1.67 -18.21
CA ILE A 80 12.11 3.03 -17.73
C ILE A 80 12.57 3.89 -18.91
N GLU A 81 11.76 4.86 -19.31
CA GLU A 81 12.08 5.79 -20.39
C GLU A 81 12.99 6.91 -19.88
N PHE A 82 14.05 7.27 -20.62
CA PHE A 82 15.00 8.28 -20.13
C PHE A 82 14.40 9.68 -19.95
N LYS A 83 13.34 10.00 -20.70
CA LYS A 83 12.63 11.27 -20.61
C LYS A 83 12.13 11.61 -19.20
N ILE A 84 11.84 10.61 -18.36
CA ILE A 84 11.33 10.84 -16.99
C ILE A 84 12.37 11.51 -16.09
N PHE A 85 13.67 11.36 -16.38
CA PHE A 85 14.74 11.98 -15.58
C PHE A 85 14.94 13.47 -15.88
N PHE A 86 14.16 14.02 -16.82
CA PHE A 86 14.23 15.42 -17.22
C PHE A 86 12.86 16.11 -17.08
N PRO A 87 12.21 16.11 -15.89
CA PRO A 87 10.88 16.68 -15.70
C PRO A 87 10.81 18.17 -16.07
N PRO A 88 9.69 18.70 -16.58
CA PRO A 88 9.64 20.08 -17.10
C PRO A 88 9.85 21.12 -16.01
N SER A 89 9.50 20.77 -14.76
CA SER A 89 9.72 21.58 -13.57
C SER A 89 11.19 21.87 -13.28
N PHE A 90 12.09 20.94 -13.62
CA PHE A 90 13.54 21.11 -13.43
C PHE A 90 14.25 21.48 -14.74
N PHE A 91 13.69 21.10 -15.89
CA PHE A 91 14.28 21.30 -17.21
C PHE A 91 13.27 21.93 -18.19
N PRO A 92 12.85 23.19 -17.98
CA PRO A 92 11.77 23.80 -18.77
C PRO A 92 12.10 24.01 -20.26
N ASN A 93 13.39 24.08 -20.60
CA ASN A 93 13.86 24.32 -21.97
C ASN A 93 14.15 23.04 -22.76
N ILE A 94 13.93 21.86 -22.16
CA ILE A 94 14.18 20.57 -22.82
C ILE A 94 12.85 20.00 -23.29
N ASP A 95 12.75 19.74 -24.60
CA ASP A 95 11.62 19.02 -25.17
C ASP A 95 11.74 17.52 -24.85
N GLN A 96 11.01 17.06 -23.85
CA GLN A 96 11.03 15.67 -23.41
C GLN A 96 10.64 14.67 -24.49
N GLN A 97 9.79 15.06 -25.45
CA GLN A 97 9.35 14.16 -26.50
C GLN A 97 10.50 13.79 -27.45
N LYS A 98 11.57 14.60 -27.45
CA LYS A 98 12.78 14.39 -28.25
C LYS A 98 13.88 13.62 -27.53
N ILE A 99 13.66 13.14 -26.30
CA ILE A 99 14.63 12.32 -25.58
C ILE A 99 14.37 10.84 -25.91
N PRO A 100 15.16 10.21 -26.79
CA PRO A 100 14.98 8.80 -27.11
C PRO A 100 15.59 7.90 -26.04
N GLY A 101 15.15 6.65 -26.03
CA GLY A 101 15.79 5.58 -25.26
C GLY A 101 15.06 5.20 -23.98
N PHE A 102 15.35 3.97 -23.56
CA PHE A 102 14.80 3.36 -22.36
C PHE A 102 15.79 2.31 -21.84
N ILE A 103 15.62 1.92 -20.59
CA ILE A 103 16.29 0.77 -19.98
C ILE A 103 15.26 -0.19 -19.42
N TYR A 104 15.54 -1.49 -19.57
CA TYR A 104 14.83 -2.50 -18.80
C TYR A 104 15.48 -2.62 -17.43
N PHE A 105 14.66 -2.59 -16.39
CA PHE A 105 15.10 -2.64 -15.01
C PHE A 105 14.23 -3.63 -14.23
N PRO A 106 14.76 -4.31 -13.20
CA PRO A 106 13.94 -5.13 -12.32
C PRO A 106 12.74 -4.33 -11.75
N GLY A 107 11.52 -4.78 -12.03
CA GLY A 107 10.32 -4.14 -11.51
C GLY A 107 10.08 -4.44 -10.03
N GLY A 108 9.10 -3.75 -9.43
CA GLY A 108 8.79 -3.86 -8.01
C GLY A 108 8.48 -5.29 -7.55
N TRP A 109 7.73 -6.07 -8.34
CA TRP A 109 7.43 -7.47 -8.00
C TRP A 109 8.68 -8.34 -7.97
N LEU A 110 9.58 -8.21 -8.95
CA LEU A 110 10.81 -8.99 -8.98
C LEU A 110 11.72 -8.62 -7.80
N ILE A 111 11.90 -7.32 -7.54
CA ILE A 111 12.72 -6.84 -6.42
C ILE A 111 12.12 -7.31 -5.09
N GLY A 112 10.82 -7.10 -4.88
CA GLY A 112 10.10 -7.50 -3.67
C GLY A 112 10.13 -9.01 -3.43
N PHE A 113 9.91 -9.80 -4.49
CA PHE A 113 9.99 -11.26 -4.44
C PHE A 113 11.39 -11.75 -4.07
N MET A 114 12.43 -11.22 -4.74
CA MET A 114 13.82 -11.56 -4.43
C MET A 114 14.23 -11.14 -3.02
N MET A 115 13.71 -10.02 -2.53
CA MET A 115 13.91 -9.55 -1.16
C MET A 115 13.20 -10.45 -0.14
N GLY A 116 12.00 -10.94 -0.46
CA GLY A 116 11.30 -11.96 0.32
C GLY A 116 12.10 -13.27 0.42
N ILE A 117 12.61 -13.78 -0.71
CA ILE A 117 13.49 -14.96 -0.72
C ILE A 117 14.74 -14.72 0.12
N ASN A 118 15.39 -13.57 -0.05
CA ASN A 118 16.59 -13.19 0.70
C ASN A 118 16.33 -13.15 2.21
N LEU A 119 15.25 -12.51 2.63
CA LEU A 119 14.84 -12.42 4.03
C LEU A 119 14.58 -13.82 4.62
N LEU A 120 13.79 -14.64 3.93
CA LEU A 120 13.48 -16.02 4.37
C LEU A 120 14.74 -16.87 4.46
N ALA A 121 15.56 -16.91 3.41
CA ALA A 121 16.80 -17.68 3.38
C ALA A 121 17.77 -17.26 4.50
N ALA A 122 17.93 -15.95 4.72
CA ALA A 122 18.74 -15.42 5.81
C ALA A 122 18.20 -15.88 7.18
N HIS A 123 16.87 -15.96 7.35
CA HIS A 123 16.28 -16.40 8.60
C HIS A 123 16.48 -17.89 8.87
N PHE A 124 16.23 -18.73 7.87
CA PHE A 124 16.41 -20.18 8.00
C PHE A 124 17.86 -20.56 8.30
N ILE A 125 18.83 -19.85 7.72
CA ILE A 125 20.25 -20.19 7.88
C ILE A 125 20.85 -19.59 9.17
N ARG A 126 20.58 -18.31 9.46
CA ARG A 126 21.30 -17.56 10.51
C ARG A 126 20.64 -17.63 11.89
N PHE A 127 19.32 -17.83 11.96
CA PHE A 127 18.56 -17.75 13.21
C PHE A 127 18.00 -19.12 13.63
N LYS A 128 18.91 -20.01 14.03
CA LYS A 128 18.54 -21.31 14.61
C LYS A 128 18.05 -21.15 16.06
N VAL A 129 17.07 -21.97 16.43
CA VAL A 129 16.57 -22.07 17.82
C VAL A 129 17.70 -22.56 18.72
N GLN A 130 18.00 -21.80 19.77
CA GLN A 130 19.07 -22.08 20.73
C GLN A 130 18.57 -22.76 22.00
N ALA A 131 17.26 -22.77 22.24
CA ALA A 131 16.63 -23.38 23.40
C ALA A 131 16.67 -24.91 23.37
N LYS A 132 16.87 -25.52 24.55
CA LYS A 132 16.78 -26.98 24.77
C LYS A 132 15.78 -27.29 25.89
N GLY A 133 15.18 -28.49 25.84
CA GLY A 133 14.27 -28.98 26.89
C GLY A 133 13.06 -28.06 27.12
N LYS A 134 12.71 -27.83 28.40
CA LYS A 134 11.53 -27.05 28.82
C LYS A 134 11.53 -25.60 28.32
N GLN A 135 12.70 -24.98 28.12
CA GLN A 135 12.77 -23.61 27.60
C GLN A 135 12.29 -23.50 26.15
N ARG A 136 12.50 -24.56 25.35
CA ARG A 136 12.04 -24.62 23.96
C ARG A 136 10.51 -24.72 23.89
N THR A 137 9.90 -25.55 24.73
CA THR A 137 8.45 -25.71 24.76
C THR A 137 7.76 -24.43 25.24
N ILE A 138 8.24 -23.84 26.33
CA ILE A 138 7.73 -22.54 26.83
C ILE A 138 7.84 -21.46 25.75
N GLY A 139 8.99 -21.36 25.09
CA GLY A 139 9.21 -20.39 24.03
C GLY A 139 8.22 -20.52 22.89
N TRP A 140 8.02 -21.73 22.36
CA TRP A 140 7.06 -21.95 21.26
C TRP A 140 5.61 -21.71 21.70
N VAL A 141 5.21 -22.13 22.90
CA VAL A 141 3.86 -21.85 23.42
C VAL A 141 3.61 -20.34 23.50
N MET A 142 4.56 -19.57 24.03
CA MET A 142 4.45 -18.12 24.11
C MET A 142 4.45 -17.44 22.74
N VAL A 143 5.24 -17.94 21.78
CA VAL A 143 5.21 -17.44 20.39
C VAL A 143 3.85 -17.72 19.75
N THR A 144 3.31 -18.93 19.88
CA THR A 144 1.98 -19.27 19.37
C THR A 144 0.89 -18.40 20.00
N LEU A 145 0.93 -18.21 21.32
CA LEU A 145 0.02 -17.29 22.01
C LEU A 145 0.15 -15.85 21.48
N GLY A 146 1.39 -15.37 21.31
CA GLY A 146 1.66 -14.07 20.73
C GLY A 146 1.11 -13.92 19.32
N LEU A 147 1.28 -14.94 18.45
CA LEU A 147 0.72 -14.94 17.09
C LEU A 147 -0.81 -14.93 17.08
N LEU A 148 -1.45 -15.68 17.99
CA LEU A 148 -2.92 -15.66 18.16
C LEU A 148 -3.40 -14.28 18.62
N ILE A 149 -2.69 -13.63 19.53
CA ILE A 149 -2.99 -12.26 19.97
C ILE A 149 -2.80 -11.29 18.80
N THR A 150 -1.70 -11.38 18.03
CA THR A 150 -1.47 -10.55 16.85
C THR A 150 -2.60 -10.70 15.84
N TRP A 151 -3.02 -11.94 15.56
CA TRP A 151 -4.16 -12.22 14.69
C TRP A 151 -5.45 -11.61 15.25
N GLY A 152 -5.73 -11.77 16.55
CA GLY A 152 -6.89 -11.16 17.20
C GLY A 152 -6.90 -9.64 17.12
N VAL A 153 -5.74 -8.99 17.27
CA VAL A 153 -5.60 -7.54 17.10
C VAL A 153 -5.94 -7.12 15.67
N ILE A 154 -5.41 -7.82 14.66
CA ILE A 154 -5.68 -7.55 13.24
C ILE A 154 -7.17 -7.76 12.93
N ALA A 155 -7.73 -8.91 13.33
CA ALA A 155 -9.13 -9.26 13.09
C ALA A 155 -10.10 -8.29 13.79
N SER A 156 -9.77 -7.84 15.01
CA SER A 156 -10.55 -6.82 15.73
C SER A 156 -10.47 -5.42 15.11
N GLY A 157 -9.45 -5.17 14.27
CA GLY A 157 -9.32 -3.91 13.55
C GLY A 157 -10.19 -3.85 12.30
N SER A 158 -10.51 -5.01 11.71
CA SER A 158 -11.30 -5.15 10.49
C SER A 158 -12.78 -5.44 10.78
N ASN A 159 -13.50 -4.47 11.36
CA ASN A 159 -14.96 -4.58 11.47
C ASN A 159 -15.60 -4.35 10.09
N LYS A 160 -16.50 -5.25 9.70
CA LYS A 160 -17.22 -5.18 8.41
C LYS A 160 -18.14 -3.96 8.29
N ASP A 161 -18.51 -3.36 9.41
CA ASP A 161 -19.43 -2.23 9.47
C ASP A 161 -18.73 -0.85 9.41
N GLY A 162 -17.41 -0.81 9.18
CA GLY A 162 -16.65 0.43 8.91
C GLY A 162 -16.44 1.36 10.12
N PHE A 163 -17.18 1.17 11.20
CA PHE A 163 -17.00 1.89 12.46
C PHE A 163 -16.25 1.01 13.47
N GLN A 164 -15.13 1.53 14.02
CA GLN A 164 -14.52 0.94 15.19
C GLN A 164 -15.47 1.13 16.39
N GLU A 165 -16.31 0.12 16.61
CA GLU A 165 -17.14 0.01 17.81
C GLU A 165 -16.23 -0.15 19.02
N TYR A 166 -16.19 0.92 19.81
CA TYR A 166 -15.86 1.00 21.24
C TYR A 166 -14.64 0.21 21.75
N SER A 167 -13.64 0.92 22.26
CA SER A 167 -12.63 0.29 23.12
C SER A 167 -13.29 -0.35 24.35
N VAL A 168 -12.73 -1.47 24.82
CA VAL A 168 -13.19 -2.15 26.06
C VAL A 168 -13.17 -1.20 27.27
N LEU A 169 -12.32 -0.17 27.21
CA LEU A 169 -12.23 0.91 28.18
C LEU A 169 -12.86 2.18 27.61
N SER A 170 -13.46 3.02 28.45
CA SER A 170 -13.86 4.36 27.99
C SER A 170 -12.62 5.17 27.59
N TRP A 171 -12.78 6.10 26.64
CA TRP A 171 -11.67 6.93 26.21
C TRP A 171 -11.08 7.76 27.35
N LEU A 172 -11.88 8.09 28.36
CA LEU A 172 -11.43 8.80 29.55
C LEU A 172 -10.52 7.93 30.42
N VAL A 173 -10.92 6.68 30.66
CA VAL A 173 -10.07 5.72 31.39
C VAL A 173 -8.77 5.46 30.65
N LEU A 174 -8.83 5.34 29.32
CA LEU A 174 -7.62 5.16 28.51
C LEU A 174 -6.66 6.37 28.61
N TRP A 175 -7.22 7.58 28.67
CA TRP A 175 -6.44 8.80 28.88
C TRP A 175 -5.75 8.81 30.25
N TRP A 176 -6.46 8.48 31.33
CA TRP A 176 -5.86 8.38 32.66
C TRP A 176 -4.77 7.31 32.75
N LEU A 177 -4.97 6.16 32.11
CA LEU A 177 -3.95 5.12 32.04
C LEU A 177 -2.71 5.58 31.28
N PHE A 178 -2.89 6.38 30.22
CA PHE A 178 -1.79 6.97 29.47
C PHE A 178 -1.00 7.98 30.32
N GLU A 179 -1.68 8.92 30.99
CA GLU A 179 -1.06 9.88 31.91
C GLU A 179 -0.30 9.18 33.04
N ALA A 180 -0.94 8.20 33.68
CA ALA A 180 -0.32 7.38 34.71
C ALA A 180 0.89 6.63 34.17
N GLY A 181 0.82 6.10 32.94
CA GLY A 181 1.93 5.44 32.26
C GLY A 181 3.14 6.35 32.06
N ILE A 182 2.93 7.61 31.65
CA ILE A 182 4.01 8.60 31.51
C ILE A 182 4.62 8.93 32.87
N GLY A 183 3.80 9.13 33.90
CA GLY A 183 4.28 9.39 35.27
C GLY A 183 5.12 8.23 35.81
N ILE A 184 4.64 6.99 35.65
CA ILE A 184 5.38 5.78 36.04
C ILE A 184 6.69 5.68 35.27
N LEU A 185 6.69 6.00 33.97
CA LEU A 185 7.90 6.01 33.15
C LEU A 185 8.92 7.04 33.65
N ALA A 186 8.48 8.25 34.01
CA ALA A 186 9.34 9.29 34.57
C ALA A 186 10.03 8.81 35.85
N VAL A 187 9.27 8.19 36.76
CA VAL A 187 9.80 7.60 38.01
C VAL A 187 10.76 6.46 37.71
N ALA A 188 10.43 5.57 36.77
CA ALA A 188 11.29 4.44 36.40
C ALA A 188 12.63 4.92 35.83
N ILE A 189 12.63 5.95 34.96
CA ILE A 189 13.86 6.54 34.42
C ILE A 189 14.67 7.22 35.53
N LEU A 190 14.02 7.88 36.48
CA LEU A 190 14.69 8.48 37.63
C LEU A 190 15.37 7.42 38.52
N VAL A 191 14.70 6.29 38.78
CA VAL A 191 15.30 5.15 39.49
C VAL A 191 16.48 4.59 38.70
N LEU A 192 16.37 4.50 37.37
CA LEU A 192 17.44 4.05 36.50
C LEU A 192 18.65 4.99 36.54
N PHE A 193 18.46 6.30 36.61
CA PHE A 193 19.54 7.28 36.80
C PHE A 193 20.39 6.98 38.04
N PHE A 194 19.77 6.56 39.15
CA PHE A 194 20.50 6.17 40.36
C PHE A 194 21.23 4.84 40.23
N LYS A 195 20.77 3.94 39.36
CA LYS A 195 21.43 2.65 39.08
C LYS A 195 22.60 2.75 38.09
N ILE A 196 22.65 3.78 37.24
CA ILE A 196 23.76 3.96 36.28
C ILE A 196 25.04 4.40 37.03
N GLU A 197 26.15 3.71 36.75
CA GLU A 197 27.46 3.97 37.32
C GLU A 197 27.94 5.41 37.06
N LYS A 198 28.57 6.03 38.06
CA LYS A 198 28.94 7.46 38.06
C LYS A 198 29.86 7.88 36.91
N TYR A 199 30.63 6.96 36.32
CA TYR A 199 31.55 7.28 35.23
C TYR A 199 30.83 7.47 33.87
N ARG A 200 29.61 6.93 33.69
CA ARG A 200 28.81 7.06 32.46
C ARG A 200 28.04 8.38 32.43
N ARG A 201 28.77 9.51 32.46
CA ARG A 201 28.21 10.87 32.61
C ARG A 201 27.15 11.21 31.55
N THR A 202 27.38 10.83 30.29
CA THR A 202 26.46 11.12 29.18
C THR A 202 25.12 10.41 29.36
N GLU A 203 25.13 9.13 29.69
CA GLU A 203 23.90 8.35 29.91
C GLU A 203 23.13 8.80 31.13
N ARG A 204 23.85 9.16 32.21
CA ARG A 204 23.23 9.77 33.38
C ARG A 204 22.59 11.12 33.05
N GLY A 205 23.27 11.95 32.26
CA GLY A 205 22.73 13.22 31.78
C GLY A 205 21.47 13.03 30.94
N LEU A 206 21.49 12.08 30.00
CA LEU A 206 20.33 11.73 29.17
C LEU A 206 19.17 11.18 30.00
N ALA A 207 19.43 10.27 30.93
CA ALA A 207 18.41 9.71 31.80
C ALA A 207 17.78 10.79 32.70
N LEU A 208 18.59 11.68 33.27
CA LEU A 208 18.09 12.80 34.08
C LEU A 208 17.26 13.78 33.24
N GLY A 209 17.75 14.16 32.05
CA GLY A 209 17.01 15.02 31.12
C GLY A 209 15.68 14.40 30.70
N ALA A 210 15.66 13.11 30.39
CA ALA A 210 14.43 12.38 30.05
C ALA A 210 13.46 12.31 31.22
N ALA A 211 13.94 12.02 32.45
CA ALA A 211 13.10 12.00 33.64
C ALA A 211 12.46 13.37 33.91
N ILE A 212 13.23 14.46 33.78
CA ILE A 212 12.72 15.83 33.92
C ILE A 212 11.67 16.12 32.84
N LEU A 213 11.97 15.80 31.58
CA LEU A 213 11.04 16.02 30.47
C LEU A 213 9.69 15.31 30.72
N PHE A 214 9.71 14.02 31.05
CA PHE A 214 8.48 13.27 31.31
C PHE A 214 7.77 13.71 32.60
N ALA A 215 8.50 14.13 33.62
CA ALA A 215 7.90 14.69 34.84
C ALA A 215 7.21 16.03 34.56
N CYS A 216 7.85 16.93 33.82
CA CYS A 216 7.26 18.19 33.39
C CYS A 216 6.03 17.96 32.49
N LEU A 217 6.11 17.01 31.55
CA LEU A 217 4.99 16.64 30.70
C LEU A 217 3.80 16.10 31.52
N THR A 218 4.08 15.22 32.50
CA THR A 218 3.06 14.69 33.41
C THR A 218 2.41 15.80 34.23
N ALA A 219 3.22 16.70 34.80
CA ALA A 219 2.72 17.83 35.58
C ALA A 219 1.87 18.78 34.73
N TRP A 220 2.25 19.00 33.47
CA TRP A 220 1.49 19.82 32.53
C TRP A 220 0.14 19.19 32.17
N PHE A 221 0.11 17.90 31.88
CA PHE A 221 -1.15 17.18 31.62
C PHE A 221 -2.08 17.22 32.84
N LEU A 222 -1.56 16.94 34.03
CA LEU A 222 -2.34 17.00 35.27
C LEU A 222 -2.86 18.42 35.58
N ALA A 223 -2.09 19.46 35.26
CA ALA A 223 -2.50 20.84 35.49
C ALA A 223 -3.61 21.30 34.53
N GLN A 224 -3.59 20.82 33.29
CA GLN A 224 -4.60 21.14 32.28
C GLN A 224 -5.85 20.25 32.34
N GLY A 225 -5.74 19.08 32.98
CA GLY A 225 -6.83 18.12 33.11
C GLY A 225 -7.44 17.77 31.75
N ASP A 226 -8.77 17.84 31.65
CA ASP A 226 -9.50 17.47 30.44
C ASP A 226 -9.19 18.36 29.22
N ALA A 227 -8.65 19.57 29.42
CA ALA A 227 -8.30 20.46 28.31
C ALA A 227 -7.07 19.95 27.52
N ALA A 228 -6.21 19.12 28.13
CA ALA A 228 -5.06 18.51 27.46
C ALA A 228 -5.37 17.16 26.81
N ARG A 229 -6.58 16.63 27.04
CA ARG A 229 -7.01 15.34 26.52
C ARG A 229 -6.99 15.33 24.99
N PHE A 230 -6.47 14.25 24.41
CA PHE A 230 -6.53 14.06 22.96
C PHE A 230 -7.96 13.84 22.44
N SER A 231 -8.18 14.22 21.18
CA SER A 231 -9.44 13.95 20.48
C SER A 231 -9.76 12.45 20.46
N ASP A 232 -11.03 12.10 20.36
CA ASP A 232 -11.47 10.70 20.29
C ASP A 232 -10.85 9.95 19.09
N SER A 233 -10.63 10.66 17.98
CA SER A 233 -9.89 10.14 16.82
C SER A 233 -8.44 9.76 17.17
N SER A 234 -7.74 10.62 17.90
CA SER A 234 -6.38 10.35 18.37
C SER A 234 -6.34 9.20 19.39
N MET A 235 -7.34 9.10 20.28
CA MET A 235 -7.43 8.03 21.27
C MET A 235 -7.64 6.65 20.63
N ARG A 236 -8.36 6.59 19.49
CA ARG A 236 -8.46 5.36 18.68
C ARG A 236 -7.09 4.89 18.18
N ILE A 237 -6.26 5.80 17.68
CA ILE A 237 -4.89 5.49 17.23
C ILE A 237 -4.04 4.99 18.39
N LEU A 238 -4.11 5.68 19.54
CA LEU A 238 -3.38 5.28 20.75
C LEU A 238 -3.77 3.86 21.20
N TRP A 239 -5.06 3.53 21.16
CA TRP A 239 -5.54 2.19 21.50
C TRP A 239 -4.96 1.11 20.58
N GLN A 240 -4.91 1.37 19.28
CA GLN A 240 -4.32 0.43 18.32
C GLN A 240 -2.82 0.25 18.54
N LEU A 241 -2.10 1.33 18.85
CA LEU A 241 -0.67 1.26 19.21
C LEU A 241 -0.44 0.44 20.48
N ILE A 242 -1.29 0.59 21.50
CA ILE A 242 -1.21 -0.18 22.75
C ILE A 242 -1.43 -1.67 22.47
N LYS A 243 -2.47 -2.03 21.72
CA LYS A 243 -2.75 -3.44 21.34
C LYS A 243 -1.59 -4.06 20.55
N ALA A 244 -1.07 -3.35 19.56
CA ALA A 244 0.07 -3.81 18.75
C ALA A 244 1.34 -3.97 19.60
N THR A 245 1.61 -3.02 20.50
CA THR A 245 2.76 -3.07 21.42
C THR A 245 2.63 -4.26 22.37
N PHE A 246 1.45 -4.50 22.92
CA PHE A 246 1.18 -5.65 23.79
C PHE A 246 1.46 -6.97 23.06
N ALA A 247 0.93 -7.14 21.85
CA ALA A 247 1.20 -8.32 21.03
C ALA A 247 2.71 -8.50 20.76
N GLY A 248 3.40 -7.41 20.43
CA GLY A 248 4.86 -7.39 20.22
C GLY A 248 5.65 -7.79 21.47
N VAL A 249 5.26 -7.32 22.66
CA VAL A 249 5.90 -7.70 23.93
C VAL A 249 5.69 -9.19 24.23
N VAL A 250 4.49 -9.73 24.04
CA VAL A 250 4.22 -11.17 24.24
C VAL A 250 5.09 -12.02 23.30
N LEU A 251 5.17 -11.64 22.03
CA LEU A 251 6.06 -12.30 21.06
C LEU A 251 7.53 -12.18 21.47
N LEU A 252 7.97 -11.01 21.95
CA LEU A 252 9.34 -10.82 22.42
C LEU A 252 9.65 -11.75 23.61
N VAL A 253 8.74 -11.86 24.57
CA VAL A 253 8.85 -12.76 25.72
C VAL A 253 8.99 -14.22 25.27
N GLY A 254 8.25 -14.64 24.24
CA GLY A 254 8.41 -15.98 23.65
C GLY A 254 9.72 -16.17 22.87
N CYS A 255 10.19 -15.13 22.18
CA CYS A 255 11.42 -15.15 21.40
C CYS A 255 12.69 -15.17 22.27
N ILE A 256 12.68 -14.55 23.45
CA ILE A 256 13.83 -14.49 24.37
C ILE A 256 14.39 -15.88 24.71
N PRO A 257 13.60 -16.86 25.21
CA PRO A 257 14.13 -18.19 25.49
C PRO A 257 14.58 -18.91 24.22
N LEU A 258 13.90 -18.73 23.08
CA LEU A 258 14.21 -19.41 21.81
C LEU A 258 15.51 -18.94 21.16
N PHE A 259 15.75 -17.62 21.14
CA PHE A 259 16.81 -16.99 20.34
C PHE A 259 17.82 -16.17 21.17
N LYS A 260 17.62 -16.05 22.48
CA LYS A 260 18.50 -15.34 23.43
C LYS A 260 18.77 -13.89 22.97
N LYS A 261 20.05 -13.52 22.83
CA LYS A 261 20.48 -12.19 22.37
C LYS A 261 19.96 -11.82 20.97
N ARG A 262 19.45 -12.79 20.19
CA ARG A 262 18.90 -12.59 18.85
C ARG A 262 17.36 -12.50 18.82
N ALA A 263 16.69 -12.53 19.97
CA ALA A 263 15.22 -12.47 20.04
C ALA A 263 14.64 -11.21 19.37
N GLY A 264 15.20 -10.04 19.67
CA GLY A 264 14.73 -8.78 19.09
C GLY A 264 14.90 -8.72 17.57
N ILE A 265 16.03 -9.19 17.04
CA ILE A 265 16.25 -9.18 15.58
C ILE A 265 15.31 -10.14 14.84
N VAL A 266 15.03 -11.31 15.41
CA VAL A 266 14.06 -12.27 14.84
C VAL A 266 12.65 -11.66 14.84
N LEU A 267 12.25 -11.03 15.94
CA LEU A 267 10.94 -10.38 16.03
C LEU A 267 10.80 -9.23 15.03
N LEU A 268 11.81 -8.36 14.91
CA LEU A 268 11.79 -7.22 13.99
C LEU A 268 11.63 -7.67 12.53
N HIS A 269 12.43 -8.64 12.10
CA HIS A 269 12.34 -9.13 10.72
C HIS A 269 11.07 -9.95 10.47
N GLY A 270 10.56 -10.66 11.48
CA GLY A 270 9.25 -11.29 11.41
C GLY A 270 8.13 -10.26 11.22
N GLY A 271 8.21 -9.12 11.92
CA GLY A 271 7.31 -7.99 11.73
C GLY A 271 7.41 -7.36 10.35
N VAL A 272 8.63 -7.16 9.82
CA VAL A 272 8.83 -6.69 8.43
C VAL A 272 8.24 -7.69 7.43
N GLY A 273 8.46 -8.99 7.63
CA GLY A 273 7.88 -10.04 6.79
C GLY A 273 6.34 -10.04 6.83
N LEU A 274 5.75 -9.84 8.01
CA LEU A 274 4.30 -9.70 8.17
C LEU A 274 3.77 -8.47 7.43
N MET A 275 4.43 -7.32 7.53
CA MET A 275 4.05 -6.10 6.81
C MET A 275 4.15 -6.29 5.29
N MET A 276 5.23 -6.90 4.81
CA MET A 276 5.40 -7.20 3.37
C MET A 276 4.31 -8.14 2.85
N LEU A 277 3.95 -9.18 3.62
CA LEU A 277 2.87 -10.09 3.25
C LEU A 277 1.51 -9.40 3.28
N SER A 278 1.26 -8.54 4.27
CA SER A 278 0.02 -7.75 4.37
C SER A 278 -0.14 -6.85 3.14
N GLU A 279 0.91 -6.14 2.74
CA GLU A 279 0.89 -5.27 1.57
C GLU A 279 0.64 -6.06 0.28
N LEU A 280 1.23 -7.24 0.14
CA LEU A 280 0.98 -8.12 -1.00
C LEU A 280 -0.49 -8.56 -1.07
N LEU A 281 -1.07 -8.95 0.06
CA LEU A 281 -2.47 -9.38 0.14
C LEU A 281 -3.41 -8.22 -0.17
N VAL A 282 -3.25 -7.07 0.49
CA VAL A 282 -4.08 -5.89 0.27
C VAL A 282 -3.93 -5.40 -1.17
N GLY A 283 -2.70 -5.31 -1.68
CA GLY A 283 -2.44 -4.85 -3.05
C GLY A 283 -3.03 -5.73 -4.15
N THR A 284 -3.31 -7.00 -3.87
CA THR A 284 -3.90 -7.94 -4.86
C THR A 284 -5.37 -8.24 -4.64
N MET A 285 -5.89 -8.06 -3.42
CA MET A 285 -7.27 -8.41 -3.07
C MET A 285 -8.16 -7.20 -2.81
N ALA A 286 -7.61 -6.01 -2.54
CA ALA A 286 -8.42 -4.82 -2.28
C ALA A 286 -9.06 -4.29 -3.57
N VAL A 287 -10.36 -3.99 -3.48
CA VAL A 287 -11.14 -3.29 -4.50
C VAL A 287 -11.54 -1.94 -3.93
N GLU A 288 -11.25 -0.88 -4.66
CA GLU A 288 -11.57 0.49 -4.25
C GLU A 288 -12.79 0.96 -5.04
N THR A 289 -13.82 1.39 -4.32
CA THR A 289 -15.09 1.81 -4.90
C THR A 289 -15.58 3.07 -4.22
N GLN A 290 -16.34 3.89 -4.93
CA GLN A 290 -16.95 5.11 -4.41
C GLN A 290 -18.48 4.95 -4.35
N MET A 291 -19.08 5.58 -3.35
CA MET A 291 -20.53 5.77 -3.23
C MET A 291 -20.79 7.26 -3.07
N THR A 292 -21.66 7.80 -3.92
CA THR A 292 -22.11 9.19 -3.82
C THR A 292 -23.53 9.18 -3.29
N ILE A 293 -23.76 9.87 -2.17
CA ILE A 293 -25.07 9.99 -1.53
C ILE A 293 -25.39 11.48 -1.44
N SER A 294 -26.46 11.92 -2.09
CA SER A 294 -26.94 13.30 -1.95
C SER A 294 -27.66 13.48 -0.61
N GLU A 295 -27.64 14.69 -0.05
CA GLU A 295 -28.35 14.98 1.19
C GLU A 295 -29.86 14.66 1.04
N GLY A 296 -30.37 13.78 1.89
CA GLY A 296 -31.78 13.33 1.87
C GLY A 296 -32.07 12.14 0.97
N GLU A 297 -31.10 11.65 0.19
CA GLU A 297 -31.23 10.45 -0.64
C GLU A 297 -30.61 9.21 0.03
N THR A 298 -30.97 8.03 -0.48
CA THR A 298 -30.37 6.75 -0.09
C THR A 298 -29.75 6.09 -1.32
N ALA A 299 -28.52 5.60 -1.22
CA ALA A 299 -27.87 4.82 -2.28
C ALA A 299 -27.56 3.40 -1.78
N ASN A 300 -27.70 2.41 -2.67
CA ASN A 300 -27.42 0.99 -2.38
C ASN A 300 -26.39 0.38 -3.36
N TYR A 301 -25.68 1.21 -4.12
CA TYR A 301 -24.69 0.79 -5.10
C TYR A 301 -23.36 1.52 -4.88
N VAL A 302 -22.27 0.87 -5.29
CA VAL A 302 -20.94 1.45 -5.36
C VAL A 302 -20.46 1.39 -6.79
N HIS A 303 -19.66 2.35 -7.22
CA HIS A 303 -19.05 2.33 -8.54
C HIS A 303 -17.53 2.28 -8.41
N ASP A 304 -16.89 1.52 -9.30
CA ASP A 304 -15.45 1.58 -9.48
C ASP A 304 -15.13 2.85 -10.28
N ILE A 305 -14.26 3.70 -9.72
CA ILE A 305 -13.86 4.97 -10.33
C ILE A 305 -12.84 4.80 -11.47
N ARG A 306 -12.36 3.57 -11.71
CA ARG A 306 -11.22 3.26 -12.58
C ARG A 306 -11.62 2.46 -13.81
N THR A 307 -12.63 1.62 -13.67
CA THR A 307 -13.13 0.84 -14.80
C THR A 307 -14.19 1.63 -15.53
N ILE A 308 -13.96 1.81 -16.83
CA ILE A 308 -14.88 2.53 -17.70
C ILE A 308 -15.63 1.50 -18.54
N GLU A 309 -16.94 1.66 -18.59
CA GLU A 309 -17.83 0.86 -19.42
C GLU A 309 -18.94 1.74 -19.98
N LEU A 310 -19.49 1.33 -21.11
CA LEU A 310 -20.69 1.92 -21.65
C LEU A 310 -21.88 1.09 -21.18
N ALA A 311 -22.72 1.67 -20.32
CA ALA A 311 -23.96 1.05 -19.89
C ALA A 311 -25.13 1.58 -20.74
N ILE A 312 -25.91 0.67 -21.31
CA ILE A 312 -27.15 0.95 -22.03
C ILE A 312 -28.27 0.46 -21.13
N ILE A 313 -29.11 1.40 -20.67
CA ILE A 313 -30.20 1.13 -19.72
C ILE A 313 -31.52 1.20 -20.48
N ASP A 314 -32.25 0.08 -20.49
CA ASP A 314 -33.62 0.01 -20.97
C ASP A 314 -34.58 0.09 -19.78
N GLN A 315 -35.39 1.15 -19.76
CA GLN A 315 -36.37 1.46 -18.71
C GLN A 315 -37.81 1.21 -19.18
N THR A 316 -38.01 0.39 -20.21
CA THR A 316 -39.35 0.10 -20.73
C THR A 316 -40.19 -0.77 -19.78
N ASP A 317 -39.56 -1.58 -18.93
CA ASP A 317 -40.24 -2.34 -17.87
C ASP A 317 -40.41 -1.45 -16.61
N PRO A 318 -41.65 -1.31 -16.08
CA PRO A 318 -41.94 -0.44 -14.95
C PRO A 318 -41.42 -0.95 -13.59
N GLU A 319 -41.02 -2.22 -13.47
CA GLU A 319 -40.49 -2.79 -12.23
C GLU A 319 -38.97 -2.98 -12.24
N HIS A 320 -38.34 -3.15 -13.40
CA HIS A 320 -36.91 -3.44 -13.50
C HIS A 320 -36.22 -2.74 -14.69
N ASP A 321 -35.07 -2.12 -14.44
CA ASP A 321 -34.20 -1.63 -15.51
C ASP A 321 -33.36 -2.78 -16.08
N GLN A 322 -33.39 -2.98 -17.41
CA GLN A 322 -32.46 -3.90 -18.07
C GLN A 322 -31.19 -3.16 -18.49
N VAL A 323 -30.07 -3.49 -17.85
CA VAL A 323 -28.77 -2.86 -18.12
C VAL A 323 -27.87 -3.79 -18.94
N THR A 324 -27.49 -3.34 -20.14
CA THR A 324 -26.48 -4.02 -20.97
C THR A 324 -25.18 -3.22 -20.95
N VAL A 325 -24.09 -3.87 -20.55
CA VAL A 325 -22.79 -3.22 -20.35
C VAL A 325 -21.79 -3.66 -21.41
N ILE A 326 -21.11 -2.69 -22.02
CA ILE A 326 -20.03 -2.89 -22.98
C ILE A 326 -18.71 -2.41 -22.35
N PRO A 327 -17.77 -3.32 -22.01
CA PRO A 327 -16.48 -2.97 -21.47
C PRO A 327 -15.64 -2.12 -22.44
N LYS A 328 -14.84 -1.18 -21.91
CA LYS A 328 -13.90 -0.35 -22.70
C LYS A 328 -13.00 -1.16 -23.64
N SER A 329 -12.51 -2.32 -23.22
CA SER A 329 -11.64 -3.17 -24.05
C SER A 329 -12.33 -3.63 -25.33
N ILE A 330 -13.61 -4.00 -25.26
CA ILE A 330 -14.42 -4.40 -26.41
C ILE A 330 -14.75 -3.18 -27.27
N LEU A 331 -15.12 -2.07 -26.63
CA LEU A 331 -15.45 -0.82 -27.29
C LEU A 331 -14.29 -0.31 -28.16
N LEU A 332 -13.07 -0.32 -27.63
CA LEU A 332 -11.86 0.14 -28.33
C LEU A 332 -11.34 -0.90 -29.35
N ALA A 333 -11.45 -2.19 -29.08
CA ALA A 333 -11.00 -3.22 -30.02
C ALA A 333 -11.80 -3.24 -31.33
N LYS A 334 -13.08 -2.81 -31.27
CA LYS A 334 -13.97 -2.73 -32.43
C LYS A 334 -14.19 -1.28 -32.90
N GLN A 335 -13.21 -0.41 -32.66
CA GLN A 335 -13.28 0.97 -33.14
C GLN A 335 -13.47 1.01 -34.66
N GLN A 336 -14.37 1.87 -35.17
CA GLN A 336 -14.73 1.98 -36.58
C GLN A 336 -15.38 0.71 -37.19
N GLN A 337 -15.87 -0.21 -36.38
CA GLN A 337 -16.67 -1.35 -36.83
C GLN A 337 -18.10 -1.24 -36.29
N VAL A 338 -19.07 -1.61 -37.11
CA VAL A 338 -20.45 -1.78 -36.66
C VAL A 338 -20.52 -3.07 -35.84
N VAL A 339 -20.94 -2.94 -34.58
CA VAL A 339 -21.08 -4.05 -33.66
C VAL A 339 -22.56 -4.36 -33.48
N SER A 340 -22.93 -5.59 -33.82
CA SER A 340 -24.26 -6.13 -33.55
C SER A 340 -24.21 -7.10 -32.38
N ASP A 341 -25.04 -6.86 -31.37
CA ASP A 341 -25.24 -7.75 -30.23
C ASP A 341 -26.74 -8.10 -30.09
N PRO A 342 -27.13 -9.38 -30.00
CA PRO A 342 -28.53 -9.78 -29.84
C PRO A 342 -29.24 -9.18 -28.62
N LYS A 343 -28.50 -8.79 -27.58
CA LYS A 343 -29.04 -8.19 -26.35
C LYS A 343 -29.41 -6.71 -26.50
N LEU A 344 -28.92 -6.06 -27.55
CA LEU A 344 -29.21 -4.66 -27.84
C LEU A 344 -30.31 -4.55 -28.91
N PRO A 345 -31.22 -3.57 -28.81
CA PRO A 345 -32.24 -3.34 -29.83
C PRO A 345 -31.68 -2.67 -31.11
N PHE A 346 -30.45 -2.16 -31.05
CA PHE A 346 -29.76 -1.46 -32.14
C PHE A 346 -28.33 -2.01 -32.32
N ASP A 347 -27.74 -1.70 -33.46
CA ASP A 347 -26.31 -1.84 -33.70
C ASP A 347 -25.60 -0.53 -33.34
N TYR A 348 -24.32 -0.61 -32.99
CA TYR A 348 -23.56 0.58 -32.60
C TYR A 348 -22.18 0.63 -33.25
N GLU A 349 -21.70 1.84 -33.49
CA GLU A 349 -20.35 2.11 -33.98
C GLU A 349 -19.70 3.20 -33.11
N LEU A 350 -18.48 2.93 -32.63
CA LEU A 350 -17.68 3.93 -31.92
C LEU A 350 -17.04 4.90 -32.92
N VAL A 351 -17.55 6.14 -32.96
CA VAL A 351 -17.09 7.19 -33.87
C VAL A 351 -15.84 7.88 -33.31
N LYS A 352 -15.90 8.29 -32.04
CA LYS A 352 -14.80 9.04 -31.40
C LYS A 352 -14.75 8.72 -29.91
N TYR A 353 -13.54 8.61 -29.37
CA TYR A 353 -13.30 8.38 -27.96
C TYR A 353 -12.27 9.36 -27.43
N TYR A 354 -12.57 9.97 -26.28
CA TYR A 354 -11.65 10.80 -25.51
C TYR A 354 -11.34 10.08 -24.20
N PRO A 355 -10.07 9.76 -23.91
CA PRO A 355 -9.66 9.14 -22.65
C PRO A 355 -10.02 10.00 -21.43
N ASN A 356 -9.87 11.31 -21.56
CA ASN A 356 -10.36 12.29 -20.61
C ASN A 356 -11.01 13.46 -21.36
N SER A 357 -12.08 14.02 -20.79
CA SER A 357 -12.84 15.08 -21.41
C SER A 357 -13.49 16.03 -20.40
N SER A 358 -13.73 17.25 -20.84
CA SER A 358 -14.58 18.21 -20.13
C SER A 358 -15.91 18.32 -20.88
N ILE A 359 -17.01 18.01 -20.18
CA ILE A 359 -18.36 18.14 -20.72
C ILE A 359 -18.84 19.58 -20.47
N ARG A 360 -19.08 20.33 -21.54
CA ARG A 360 -19.51 21.73 -21.46
C ARG A 360 -20.72 22.00 -22.32
N LYS A 361 -21.57 22.93 -21.88
CA LYS A 361 -22.67 23.43 -22.74
C LYS A 361 -22.09 24.21 -23.90
N ILE A 362 -22.60 23.97 -25.10
CA ILE A 362 -22.13 24.63 -26.34
C ILE A 362 -22.29 26.15 -26.24
N SER A 363 -23.37 26.62 -25.60
CA SER A 363 -23.62 28.05 -25.36
C SER A 363 -22.60 28.73 -24.44
N SER A 364 -21.83 27.96 -23.67
CA SER A 364 -20.82 28.47 -22.73
C SER A 364 -19.39 28.46 -23.29
N LEU A 365 -19.19 27.93 -24.50
CA LEU A 365 -17.86 27.81 -25.11
C LEU A 365 -17.27 29.19 -25.41
N THR A 366 -15.96 29.32 -25.17
CA THR A 366 -15.19 30.49 -25.61
C THR A 366 -15.01 30.48 -27.13
N PRO A 367 -14.73 31.64 -27.77
CA PRO A 367 -14.51 31.72 -29.21
C PRO A 367 -13.36 30.84 -29.73
N GLU A 368 -12.37 30.52 -28.89
CA GLU A 368 -11.28 29.61 -29.24
C GLU A 368 -11.72 28.15 -29.20
N GLU A 369 -12.44 27.74 -28.16
CA GLU A 369 -12.99 26.39 -28.05
C GLU A 369 -14.01 26.10 -29.17
N GLN A 370 -14.82 27.09 -29.57
CA GLN A 370 -15.76 26.95 -30.68
C GLN A 370 -15.08 26.61 -32.01
N LYS A 371 -13.83 27.06 -32.23
CA LYS A 371 -13.06 26.72 -33.44
C LYS A 371 -12.52 25.29 -33.43
N LEU A 372 -12.31 24.73 -32.24
CA LEU A 372 -11.83 23.35 -32.01
C LEU A 372 -12.98 22.34 -31.83
N ALA A 373 -14.19 22.84 -31.55
CA ALA A 373 -15.38 22.06 -31.25
C ALA A 373 -16.05 21.53 -32.52
N GLU A 374 -15.51 20.46 -33.11
CA GLU A 374 -16.30 19.60 -33.97
C GLU A 374 -17.22 18.76 -33.09
N ASN A 375 -18.54 18.97 -33.19
CA ASN A 375 -19.54 18.17 -32.49
C ASN A 375 -20.14 17.10 -33.44
N PRO A 376 -19.77 15.82 -33.30
CA PRO A 376 -20.32 14.74 -34.11
C PRO A 376 -21.78 14.37 -33.74
N ALA A 377 -22.31 14.89 -32.62
CA ALA A 377 -23.62 14.48 -32.13
C ALA A 377 -24.77 15.04 -32.98
N THR A 378 -25.63 14.13 -33.46
CA THR A 378 -26.81 14.44 -34.28
C THR A 378 -28.13 14.36 -33.50
N GLY A 379 -28.09 13.89 -32.24
CA GLY A 379 -29.26 13.55 -31.43
C GLY A 379 -29.06 13.76 -29.92
N GLY A 380 -30.16 13.80 -29.17
CA GLY A 380 -30.19 13.85 -27.71
C GLY A 380 -29.50 15.06 -27.07
N ILE A 381 -29.06 14.88 -25.82
CA ILE A 381 -28.37 15.91 -25.02
C ILE A 381 -27.04 16.38 -25.65
N GLY A 382 -26.46 15.58 -26.54
CA GLY A 382 -25.24 15.91 -27.27
C GLY A 382 -25.39 17.09 -28.23
N LYS A 383 -26.63 17.55 -28.51
CA LYS A 383 -26.88 18.80 -29.25
C LYS A 383 -26.60 20.06 -28.43
N ASP A 384 -26.75 19.97 -27.11
CA ASP A 384 -26.57 21.10 -26.19
C ASP A 384 -25.25 21.04 -25.43
N TRP A 385 -24.67 19.83 -25.32
CA TRP A 385 -23.44 19.55 -24.60
C TRP A 385 -22.40 18.91 -25.52
N ILE A 386 -21.15 19.37 -25.40
CA ILE A 386 -20.02 18.82 -26.15
C ILE A 386 -18.95 18.31 -25.18
N ALA A 387 -18.34 17.19 -25.54
CA ALA A 387 -17.13 16.70 -24.90
C ALA A 387 -15.90 17.30 -25.59
N LEU A 388 -15.10 18.07 -24.86
CA LEU A 388 -13.81 18.58 -25.29
C LEU A 388 -12.68 17.70 -24.75
N PRO A 389 -11.65 17.38 -25.54
CA PRO A 389 -10.53 16.58 -25.06
C PRO A 389 -9.81 17.31 -23.92
N ALA A 390 -9.56 16.60 -22.83
CA ALA A 390 -8.76 17.08 -21.70
C ALA A 390 -7.49 16.23 -21.59
N ARG A 391 -6.44 16.81 -20.99
CA ARG A 391 -5.25 16.07 -20.58
C ARG A 391 -5.67 15.00 -19.57
N SER A 392 -5.17 13.78 -19.70
CA SER A 392 -5.34 12.77 -18.66
C SER A 392 -4.75 13.21 -17.33
N ALA A 393 -5.40 12.80 -16.25
CA ALA A 393 -4.92 12.99 -14.90
C ALA A 393 -3.51 12.39 -14.76
N THR A 394 -2.65 13.10 -14.07
CA THR A 394 -1.31 12.63 -13.72
C THR A 394 -1.21 12.50 -12.21
N GLY A 395 -0.27 11.67 -11.75
CA GLY A 395 -0.10 11.46 -10.30
C GLY A 395 0.31 12.69 -9.51
N THR A 396 0.74 13.76 -10.21
CA THR A 396 1.05 15.05 -9.60
C THR A 396 -0.15 16.00 -9.47
N ASP A 397 -1.33 15.61 -9.97
CA ASP A 397 -2.51 16.48 -9.95
C ASP A 397 -3.13 16.59 -8.56
N THR A 398 -3.49 17.81 -8.17
CA THR A 398 -4.10 18.06 -6.86
C THR A 398 -5.56 17.64 -6.86
N GLY A 399 -5.95 16.85 -5.84
CA GLY A 399 -7.34 16.47 -5.59
C GLY A 399 -7.75 15.10 -6.13
N GLY A 400 -6.80 14.27 -6.60
CA GLY A 400 -7.10 12.92 -7.08
C GLY A 400 -8.06 12.94 -8.27
N ALA A 401 -7.82 13.86 -9.22
CA ALA A 401 -8.65 14.00 -10.40
C ALA A 401 -8.76 12.65 -11.13
N VAL A 402 -10.00 12.24 -11.43
CA VAL A 402 -10.29 11.02 -12.18
C VAL A 402 -10.62 11.40 -13.61
N ASP A 403 -10.03 10.68 -14.57
CA ASP A 403 -10.35 10.87 -15.98
C ASP A 403 -11.84 10.64 -16.22
N THR A 404 -12.49 11.63 -16.85
CA THR A 404 -13.89 11.55 -17.27
C THR A 404 -13.92 11.26 -18.76
N PRO A 405 -13.94 9.98 -19.17
CA PRO A 405 -13.93 9.61 -20.57
C PRO A 405 -15.24 10.03 -21.25
N ALA A 406 -15.16 10.29 -22.55
CA ALA A 406 -16.34 10.49 -23.38
C ALA A 406 -16.24 9.71 -24.68
N ALA A 407 -17.37 9.21 -25.16
CA ALA A 407 -17.48 8.51 -26.43
C ALA A 407 -18.64 9.10 -27.24
N TYR A 408 -18.41 9.28 -28.54
CA TYR A 408 -19.45 9.51 -29.52
C TYR A 408 -19.76 8.19 -30.21
N ILE A 409 -21.01 7.78 -30.11
CA ILE A 409 -21.49 6.49 -30.59
C ILE A 409 -22.57 6.76 -31.60
N LYS A 410 -22.44 6.14 -32.77
CA LYS A 410 -23.47 6.13 -33.78
C LYS A 410 -24.37 4.92 -33.51
N VAL A 411 -25.66 5.19 -33.37
CA VAL A 411 -26.69 4.19 -33.14
C VAL A 411 -27.34 3.86 -34.49
N ILE A 412 -27.47 2.59 -34.82
CA ILE A 412 -27.93 2.11 -36.13
C ILE A 412 -29.11 1.16 -35.92
N ASP A 413 -30.20 1.39 -36.65
CA ASP A 413 -31.36 0.51 -36.62
C ASP A 413 -31.04 -0.85 -37.28
N LYS A 414 -31.32 -1.95 -36.58
CA LYS A 414 -31.02 -3.31 -37.07
C LYS A 414 -31.83 -3.71 -38.31
N LYS A 415 -33.02 -3.13 -38.50
CA LYS A 415 -33.95 -3.47 -39.58
C LYS A 415 -33.70 -2.62 -40.82
N THR A 416 -33.46 -1.32 -40.63
CA THR A 416 -33.30 -0.39 -41.77
C THR A 416 -31.84 -0.09 -42.11
N SER A 417 -30.89 -0.40 -41.20
CA SER A 417 -29.48 0.00 -41.29
C SER A 417 -29.26 1.51 -41.37
N ASP A 418 -30.28 2.30 -41.02
CA ASP A 418 -30.20 3.75 -40.96
C ASP A 418 -29.64 4.22 -39.62
N SER A 419 -29.01 5.39 -39.62
CA SER A 419 -28.60 6.05 -38.37
C SER A 419 -29.81 6.59 -37.64
N LEU A 420 -29.92 6.25 -36.36
CA LEU A 420 -30.98 6.75 -35.45
C LEU A 420 -30.65 8.13 -34.87
#